data_AF-A0A937DK61-F1
#
_entry.id   AF-A0A937DK61-F1
#
_cell.length_a   1.000
_cell.length_b   1.000
_cell.length_c   1.000
_cell.angle_alpha   90.00
_cell.angle_beta   90.00
_cell.angle_gamma   90.00
#
_symmetry.space_group_name_H-M   'P 1'
#
loop_
_entity.id
_entity.type
_entity.pdbx_description
1 polymer ?
#
loop_
_entity_poly.entity_id
_entity_poly.type
_entity_poly.pdbx_seq_one_letter_code
_entity_poly.pdbx_strand_id
1 'polypeptide(L)'
;MLTEIKSDARVSAAESLAITDESFARAACELADALARGDEAKLSTLLNRRALGVVQELKAAGTWTQSTKGLEAVRIVYASAPASLTEIEKQQAMEMSLKANVAASNRLFEQYIARGIERADARAMADDQLKKMNQTVLAQMVESGSSLMDVPEMVCLTAVQDGSGSILLGWSASRAGGKWTFSNSSTTPIVRAKANDWDDIGMLGFSLGTGKLASAEGGGSSSPGGGSGGGGPQKPNSPGGGGGSPSGPSTTPPEGPTKRTPAGPVKIPGVG
;
A
#
# COMPACT_ATOMS: atom_id res chain seq x y z
N MET A 1 -25.43 8.73 7.79
CA MET A 1 -24.45 9.44 8.64
C MET A 1 -23.23 9.95 7.86
N LEU A 2 -22.66 9.19 6.91
CA LEU A 2 -21.53 9.66 6.09
C LEU A 2 -21.85 10.85 5.16
N THR A 3 -23.13 11.11 4.90
CA THR A 3 -23.61 12.11 3.94
C THR A 3 -23.42 13.57 4.37
N GLU A 4 -23.10 13.83 5.64
CA GLU A 4 -22.94 15.20 6.15
C GLU A 4 -21.52 15.75 6.02
N ILE A 5 -20.52 14.89 5.85
CA ILE A 5 -19.13 15.32 5.63
C ILE A 5 -18.97 15.63 4.14
N LYS A 6 -18.55 16.86 3.83
CA LYS A 6 -18.19 17.25 2.47
C LYS A 6 -16.86 16.59 2.06
N SER A 7 -16.92 15.32 1.68
CA SER A 7 -15.77 14.56 1.18
C SER A 7 -15.50 14.82 -0.29
N ASP A 8 -14.29 14.50 -0.75
CA ASP A 8 -13.96 14.35 -2.16
C ASP A 8 -14.91 13.32 -2.82
N ALA A 9 -15.30 13.56 -4.08
CA ALA A 9 -16.24 12.71 -4.81
C ALA A 9 -15.71 11.29 -5.06
N ARG A 10 -14.39 11.09 -4.95
CA ARG A 10 -13.74 9.77 -5.07
C ARG A 10 -13.80 8.95 -3.79
N VAL A 11 -14.17 9.57 -2.67
CA VAL A 11 -14.31 8.89 -1.38
C VAL A 11 -15.66 8.19 -1.31
N SER A 12 -15.65 6.90 -1.00
CA SER A 12 -16.86 6.11 -0.75
C SER A 12 -16.65 5.14 0.40
N ALA A 13 -17.72 4.51 0.87
CA ALA A 13 -17.67 3.45 1.88
C ALA A 13 -18.39 2.21 1.34
N ALA A 14 -17.97 1.03 1.81
CA ALA A 14 -18.68 -0.23 1.58
C ALA A 14 -20.11 -0.14 2.13
N GLU A 15 -21.07 -0.74 1.43
CA GLU A 15 -22.48 -0.71 1.83
C GLU A 15 -22.72 -1.48 3.13
N SER A 16 -21.97 -2.57 3.32
CA SER A 16 -21.97 -3.39 4.54
C SER A 16 -21.23 -2.75 5.72
N LEU A 17 -20.62 -1.57 5.54
CA LEU A 17 -19.79 -0.96 6.56
C LEU A 17 -20.62 -0.42 7.73
N ALA A 18 -20.54 -1.11 8.87
CA ALA A 18 -21.16 -0.69 10.13
C ALA A 18 -20.10 -0.15 11.10
N ILE A 19 -19.99 1.18 11.21
CA ILE A 19 -19.13 1.84 12.21
C ILE A 19 -19.99 2.28 13.38
N THR A 20 -19.68 1.80 14.58
CA THR A 20 -20.42 2.12 15.81
C THR A 20 -19.96 3.42 16.48
N ASP A 21 -18.67 3.77 16.39
CA ASP A 21 -18.14 5.03 16.90
C ASP A 21 -18.21 6.13 15.81
N GLU A 22 -19.12 7.08 15.99
CA GLU A 22 -19.30 8.20 15.06
C GLU A 22 -18.03 9.05 14.92
N SER A 23 -17.34 9.34 16.02
CA SER A 23 -16.13 10.17 16.00
C SER A 23 -15.02 9.51 15.19
N PHE A 24 -14.90 8.18 15.28
CA PHE A 24 -13.98 7.40 14.48
C PHE A 24 -14.39 7.39 13.00
N ALA A 25 -15.68 7.21 12.71
CA ALA A 25 -16.20 7.25 11.34
C ALA A 25 -15.84 8.59 10.66
N ARG A 26 -16.01 9.72 11.37
CA ARG A 26 -15.63 11.04 10.86
C ARG A 26 -14.12 11.12 10.59
N ALA A 27 -13.28 10.66 11.52
CA ALA A 27 -11.83 10.67 11.36
C ALA A 27 -11.34 9.76 10.21
N ALA A 28 -11.94 8.58 10.03
CA ALA A 28 -11.63 7.68 8.92
C ALA A 28 -12.01 8.30 7.57
N CYS A 29 -13.10 9.06 7.51
CA CYS A 29 -13.49 9.81 6.31
C CYS A 29 -12.54 10.98 6.03
N GLU A 30 -12.10 11.70 7.07
CA GLU A 30 -11.10 12.75 6.91
C GLU A 30 -9.76 12.22 6.41
N LEU A 31 -9.36 11.03 6.89
CA LEU A 31 -8.18 10.32 6.40
C LEU A 31 -8.32 9.97 4.91
N ALA A 32 -9.44 9.33 4.53
CA ALA A 32 -9.71 8.95 3.15
C ALA A 32 -9.79 10.16 2.21
N ASP A 33 -10.42 11.26 2.65
CA ASP A 33 -10.49 12.53 1.94
C ASP A 33 -9.12 13.18 1.75
N ALA A 34 -8.28 13.20 2.79
CA ALA A 34 -6.92 13.71 2.68
C ALA A 34 -6.07 12.89 1.69
N LEU A 35 -6.19 11.56 1.72
CA LEU A 35 -5.53 10.67 0.75
C LEU A 35 -6.00 10.94 -0.68
N ALA A 36 -7.31 10.98 -0.92
CA ALA A 36 -7.88 11.23 -2.23
C ALA A 36 -7.39 12.56 -2.81
N ARG A 37 -7.42 13.64 -2.00
CA ARG A 37 -6.99 14.98 -2.41
C ARG A 37 -5.47 15.13 -2.54
N GLY A 38 -4.69 14.19 -1.99
CA GLY A 38 -3.25 14.38 -1.80
C GLY A 38 -2.90 15.51 -0.82
N ASP A 39 -3.82 15.83 0.10
CA ASP A 39 -3.66 16.90 1.10
C ASP A 39 -2.70 16.47 2.21
N GLU A 40 -1.42 16.71 1.96
CA GLU A 40 -0.33 16.39 2.88
C GLU A 40 -0.50 17.06 4.24
N ALA A 41 -0.92 18.33 4.26
CA ALA A 41 -1.03 19.10 5.49
C ALA A 41 -2.11 18.49 6.39
N LYS A 42 -3.29 18.23 5.83
CA LYS A 42 -4.38 17.55 6.56
C LYS A 42 -3.96 16.14 6.98
N LEU A 43 -3.39 15.35 6.08
CA LEU A 43 -2.96 13.99 6.39
C LEU A 43 -1.96 13.96 7.55
N SER A 44 -0.98 14.87 7.55
CA SER A 44 0.04 14.95 8.60
C SER A 44 -0.54 15.22 9.99
N THR A 45 -1.70 15.87 10.09
CA THR A 45 -2.38 16.08 11.38
C THR A 45 -3.14 14.85 11.89
N LEU A 46 -3.46 13.92 10.99
CA LEU A 46 -4.17 12.68 11.30
C LEU A 46 -3.21 11.52 11.61
N LEU A 47 -1.95 11.62 11.20
CA LEU A 47 -0.97 10.55 11.36
C LEU A 47 -0.19 10.67 12.67
N ASN A 48 0.17 9.54 13.27
CA ASN A 48 1.16 9.52 14.32
C ASN A 48 2.58 9.74 13.76
N ARG A 49 3.56 9.92 14.65
CA ARG A 49 4.96 10.19 14.26
C ARG A 49 5.54 9.12 13.32
N ARG A 50 5.20 7.86 13.53
CA ARG A 50 5.73 6.75 12.72
C ARG A 50 5.19 6.77 11.31
N ALA A 51 3.87 6.90 11.14
CA ALA A 51 3.25 6.98 9.83
C ALA A 51 3.62 8.27 9.08
N LEU A 52 3.78 9.37 9.81
CA LEU A 52 4.25 10.64 9.26
C LEU A 52 5.64 10.51 8.61
N GLY A 53 6.53 9.70 9.18
CA GLY A 53 7.86 9.45 8.60
C GLY A 53 7.79 8.88 7.17
N VAL A 54 6.83 8.00 6.89
CA VAL A 54 6.63 7.42 5.54
C VAL A 54 6.17 8.50 4.55
N VAL A 55 5.21 9.36 4.96
CA VAL A 55 4.74 10.46 4.10
C VAL A 55 5.87 11.45 3.81
N GLN A 56 6.70 11.75 4.81
CA GLN A 56 7.86 12.63 4.65
C GLN A 56 8.90 12.04 3.68
N GLU A 57 9.14 10.74 3.74
CA GLU A 57 10.02 10.04 2.81
C GLU A 57 9.49 10.10 1.36
N LEU A 58 8.21 9.79 1.16
CA LEU A 58 7.56 9.89 -0.15
C LEU A 58 7.58 11.32 -0.71
N LYS A 59 7.44 12.31 0.17
CA LYS A 59 7.54 13.72 -0.21
C LYS A 59 8.97 14.09 -0.62
N ALA A 60 9.96 13.69 0.17
CA ALA A 60 11.36 13.95 -0.13
C ALA A 60 11.78 13.30 -1.46
N ALA A 61 11.23 12.13 -1.79
CA ALA A 61 11.40 11.46 -3.07
C ALA A 61 10.61 12.08 -4.23
N GLY A 62 9.73 13.05 -3.97
CA GLY A 62 8.86 13.67 -4.98
C GLY A 62 7.74 12.74 -5.49
N THR A 63 7.57 11.56 -4.91
CA THR A 63 6.60 10.55 -5.37
C THR A 63 5.20 10.77 -4.79
N TRP A 64 5.07 11.51 -3.68
CA TRP A 64 3.78 11.78 -3.05
C TRP A 64 2.72 12.35 -4.01
N THR A 65 3.05 13.44 -4.71
CA THR A 65 2.12 14.10 -5.64
C THR A 65 1.78 13.20 -6.84
N GLN A 66 2.76 12.42 -7.33
CA GLN A 66 2.53 11.51 -8.44
C GLN A 66 1.56 10.39 -8.04
N SER A 67 1.78 9.77 -6.87
CA SER A 67 0.93 8.68 -6.38
C SER A 67 -0.49 9.14 -6.05
N THR A 68 -0.67 10.35 -5.55
CA THR A 68 -2.00 10.85 -5.13
C THR A 68 -2.81 11.46 -6.29
N LYS A 69 -2.14 12.04 -7.29
CA LYS A 69 -2.82 12.62 -8.47
C LYS A 69 -3.50 11.56 -9.35
N GLY A 70 -2.96 10.35 -9.39
CA GLY A 70 -3.50 9.23 -10.17
C GLY A 70 -4.68 8.50 -9.53
N LEU A 71 -5.08 8.87 -8.31
CA LEU A 71 -6.13 8.17 -7.59
C LEU A 71 -7.51 8.42 -8.19
N GLU A 72 -8.15 7.33 -8.59
CA GLU A 72 -9.50 7.30 -9.15
C GLU A 72 -10.56 7.09 -8.07
N ALA A 73 -10.25 6.30 -7.03
CA ALA A 73 -11.16 6.04 -5.92
C ALA A 73 -10.43 5.75 -4.61
N VAL A 74 -11.03 6.15 -3.49
CA VAL A 74 -10.63 5.76 -2.14
C VAL A 74 -11.88 5.24 -1.42
N ARG A 75 -11.88 3.95 -1.09
CA ARG A 75 -13.05 3.28 -0.51
C ARG A 75 -12.73 2.74 0.88
N ILE A 76 -13.49 3.14 1.89
CA ILE A 76 -13.41 2.54 3.23
C ILE A 76 -14.16 1.21 3.20
N VAL A 77 -13.43 0.10 3.37
CA VAL A 77 -13.98 -1.26 3.22
C VAL A 77 -14.13 -1.99 4.55
N TYR A 78 -13.44 -1.52 5.59
CA TYR A 78 -13.58 -2.05 6.95
C TYR A 78 -13.20 -0.98 7.97
N ALA A 79 -13.94 -0.90 9.07
CA ALA A 79 -13.66 0.03 10.16
C ALA A 79 -14.35 -0.49 11.43
N SER A 80 -13.57 -0.95 12.42
CA SER A 80 -14.12 -1.59 13.62
C SER A 80 -13.12 -1.58 14.78
N ALA A 81 -13.59 -1.82 16.00
CA ALA A 81 -12.72 -2.08 17.13
C ALA A 81 -12.14 -3.51 17.00
N PRO A 82 -10.84 -3.74 17.30
CA PRO A 82 -10.30 -5.09 17.27
C PRO A 82 -11.01 -6.07 18.23
N ALA A 83 -11.55 -5.54 19.34
CA ALA A 83 -12.25 -6.35 20.33
C ALA A 83 -13.67 -6.78 19.88
N SER A 84 -14.26 -6.11 18.90
CA SER A 84 -15.61 -6.43 18.41
C SER A 84 -15.64 -7.56 17.38
N LEU A 85 -14.50 -8.22 17.14
CA LEU A 85 -14.48 -9.43 16.33
C LEU A 85 -15.38 -10.48 16.94
N THR A 86 -16.36 -10.90 16.14
CA THR A 86 -17.18 -12.06 16.45
C THR A 86 -16.29 -13.30 16.58
N GLU A 87 -16.74 -14.31 17.33
CA GLU A 87 -15.99 -15.55 17.48
C GLU A 87 -15.72 -16.22 16.12
N ILE A 88 -16.66 -16.07 15.17
CA ILE A 88 -16.53 -16.55 13.79
C ILE A 88 -15.36 -15.85 13.08
N GLU A 89 -15.27 -14.52 13.18
CA GLU A 89 -14.16 -13.78 12.56
C GLU A 89 -12.82 -14.12 13.19
N LYS A 90 -12.76 -14.32 14.52
CA LYS A 90 -11.55 -14.78 15.21
C LYS A 90 -11.13 -16.17 14.72
N GLN A 91 -12.09 -17.09 14.57
CA GLN A 91 -11.83 -18.44 14.09
C GLN A 91 -11.35 -18.43 12.63
N GLN A 92 -11.99 -17.64 11.76
CA GLN A 92 -11.56 -17.47 10.36
C GLN A 92 -10.16 -16.84 10.27
N ALA A 93 -9.88 -15.83 11.09
CA ALA A 93 -8.56 -15.21 11.19
C ALA A 93 -7.49 -16.22 11.62
N MET A 94 -7.80 -17.07 12.59
CA MET A 94 -6.91 -18.14 13.04
C MET A 94 -6.68 -19.20 11.95
N GLU A 95 -7.75 -19.65 11.28
CA GLU A 95 -7.68 -20.63 10.19
C GLU A 95 -6.83 -20.10 9.01
N MET A 96 -7.03 -18.83 8.64
CA MET A 96 -6.23 -18.21 7.59
C MET A 96 -4.77 -18.03 7.98
N SER A 97 -4.48 -17.66 9.23
CA SER A 97 -3.11 -17.59 9.75
C SER A 97 -2.43 -18.96 9.68
N LEU A 98 -3.15 -20.02 10.05
CA LEU A 98 -2.68 -21.40 9.90
C LEU A 98 -2.39 -21.74 8.44
N LYS A 99 -3.33 -21.44 7.53
CA LYS A 99 -3.18 -21.70 6.09
C LYS A 99 -2.00 -20.93 5.49
N ALA A 100 -1.81 -19.68 5.89
CA ALA A 100 -0.67 -18.85 5.46
C ALA A 100 0.67 -19.41 5.96
N ASN A 101 0.73 -19.85 7.22
CA ASN A 101 1.91 -20.50 7.79
C ASN A 101 2.25 -21.81 7.07
N VAL A 102 1.25 -22.63 6.73
CA VAL A 102 1.45 -23.85 5.93
C VAL A 102 1.98 -23.51 4.54
N ALA A 103 1.40 -22.50 3.88
CA ALA A 103 1.87 -22.06 2.56
C ALA A 103 3.32 -21.53 2.61
N ALA A 104 3.67 -20.77 3.64
CA ALA A 104 5.03 -20.28 3.84
C ALA A 104 6.04 -21.42 4.08
N SER A 105 5.70 -22.38 4.95
CA SER A 105 6.53 -23.59 5.17
C SER A 105 6.71 -24.37 3.86
N ASN A 106 5.65 -24.56 3.08
CA ASN A 106 5.74 -25.24 1.78
C ASN A 106 6.65 -24.49 0.79
N ARG A 107 6.61 -23.15 0.74
CA ARG A 107 7.53 -22.37 -0.12
C ARG A 107 8.99 -22.53 0.29
N LEU A 108 9.28 -22.50 1.58
CA LEU A 108 10.65 -22.73 2.09
C LEU A 108 11.12 -24.15 1.76
N PHE A 109 10.24 -25.13 1.95
CA PHE A 109 10.50 -26.52 1.60
C PHE A 109 10.86 -26.66 0.11
N GLU A 110 10.06 -26.12 -0.81
CA GLU A 110 10.37 -26.18 -2.26
C GLU A 110 11.70 -25.47 -2.59
N GLN A 111 12.03 -24.37 -1.92
CA GLN A 111 13.34 -23.72 -2.07
C GLN A 111 14.50 -24.61 -1.62
N TYR A 112 14.33 -25.37 -0.55
CA TYR A 112 15.34 -26.32 -0.06
C TYR A 112 15.51 -27.51 -1.01
N ILE A 113 14.41 -28.05 -1.54
CA ILE A 113 14.45 -29.09 -2.58
C ILE A 113 15.18 -28.58 -3.83
N ALA A 114 14.90 -27.36 -4.27
CA ALA A 114 15.57 -26.74 -5.42
C ALA A 114 17.09 -26.55 -5.22
N ARG A 115 17.56 -26.54 -3.96
CA ARG A 115 18.98 -26.49 -3.60
C ARG A 115 19.64 -27.87 -3.45
N GLY A 116 18.90 -28.95 -3.72
CA GLY A 116 19.39 -30.32 -3.62
C GLY A 116 19.40 -30.90 -2.21
N ILE A 117 18.69 -30.30 -1.26
CA ILE A 117 18.53 -30.84 0.10
C ILE A 117 17.56 -32.03 0.05
N GLU A 118 17.87 -33.09 0.80
CA GLU A 118 17.01 -34.27 0.92
C GLU A 118 15.62 -33.88 1.49
N ARG A 119 14.58 -34.62 1.12
CA ARG A 119 13.19 -34.23 1.37
C ARG A 119 12.85 -34.15 2.87
N ALA A 120 13.29 -35.12 3.67
CA ALA A 120 13.04 -35.11 5.10
C ALA A 120 13.78 -33.94 5.78
N ASP A 121 15.04 -33.72 5.39
CA ASP A 121 15.85 -32.60 5.92
C ASP A 121 15.28 -31.24 5.52
N ALA A 122 14.89 -31.07 4.26
CA ALA A 122 14.25 -29.86 3.75
C ALA A 122 12.97 -29.52 4.53
N ARG A 123 12.18 -30.52 4.90
CA ARG A 123 10.95 -30.31 5.68
C ARG A 123 11.26 -29.89 7.11
N ALA A 124 12.20 -30.57 7.77
CA ALA A 124 12.64 -30.22 9.11
C ALA A 124 13.21 -28.78 9.18
N MET A 125 14.00 -28.39 8.17
CA MET A 125 14.54 -27.02 8.07
C MET A 125 13.45 -25.98 7.85
N ALA A 126 12.47 -26.26 6.98
CA ALA A 126 11.34 -25.34 6.74
C ALA A 126 10.50 -25.11 8.00
N ASP A 127 10.21 -26.19 8.74
CA ASP A 127 9.41 -26.11 9.96
C ASP A 127 10.20 -25.44 11.12
N ASP A 128 11.50 -25.71 11.26
CA ASP A 128 12.38 -25.01 12.23
C ASP A 128 12.49 -23.51 11.92
N GLN A 129 12.62 -23.14 10.65
CA GLN A 129 12.69 -21.73 10.25
C GLN A 129 11.37 -21.00 10.50
N LEU A 130 10.23 -21.65 10.24
CA LEU A 130 8.92 -21.10 10.57
C LEU A 130 8.77 -20.90 12.09
N LYS A 131 9.22 -21.87 12.90
CA LYS A 131 9.23 -21.77 14.36
C LYS A 131 10.10 -20.62 14.85
N LYS A 132 11.31 -20.47 14.30
CA LYS A 132 12.23 -19.37 14.61
C LYS A 132 11.62 -18.02 14.23
N MET A 133 11.02 -17.90 13.04
CA MET A 133 10.34 -16.69 12.62
C MET A 133 9.22 -16.31 13.58
N ASN A 134 8.38 -17.27 13.98
CA ASN A 134 7.31 -17.04 14.97
C ASN A 134 7.89 -16.62 16.33
N GLN A 135 8.98 -17.25 16.79
CA GLN A 135 9.66 -16.88 18.02
C GLN A 135 10.30 -15.49 17.95
N THR A 136 10.93 -15.12 16.83
CA THR A 136 11.51 -13.79 16.62
C THR A 136 10.42 -12.73 16.63
N VAL A 137 9.27 -12.99 16.00
CA VAL A 137 8.12 -12.07 16.06
C VAL A 137 7.63 -11.92 17.50
N LEU A 138 7.51 -13.03 18.24
CA LEU A 138 7.10 -12.99 19.65
C LEU A 138 8.12 -12.26 20.53
N ALA A 139 9.42 -12.50 20.32
CA ALA A 139 10.50 -11.86 21.05
C ALA A 139 10.57 -10.37 20.73
N GLN A 140 10.42 -9.98 19.46
CA GLN A 140 10.31 -8.56 19.08
C GLN A 140 9.08 -7.92 19.70
N MET A 141 7.94 -8.61 19.80
CA MET A 141 6.77 -8.10 20.51
C MET A 141 7.07 -7.82 21.98
N VAL A 142 7.88 -8.66 22.64
CA VAL A 142 8.30 -8.47 24.04
C VAL A 142 9.38 -7.38 24.19
N GLU A 143 10.40 -7.41 23.34
CA GLU A 143 11.60 -6.56 23.41
C GLU A 143 11.34 -5.12 22.94
N SER A 144 10.33 -4.92 22.07
CA SER A 144 9.93 -3.56 21.66
C SER A 144 9.57 -2.65 22.82
N GLY A 145 9.37 -3.19 24.04
CA GLY A 145 9.17 -2.41 25.26
C GLY A 145 8.02 -1.40 25.15
N SER A 146 7.18 -1.57 24.12
CA SER A 146 6.07 -0.69 23.81
C SER A 146 5.01 -1.03 24.83
N SER A 147 5.07 -0.30 25.96
CA SER A 147 4.13 -0.29 27.09
C SER A 147 2.97 -1.23 26.85
N LEU A 148 3.10 -2.49 27.29
CA LEU A 148 2.13 -3.58 27.25
C LEU A 148 0.84 -3.23 26.49
N MET A 149 0.93 -3.26 25.16
CA MET A 149 -0.16 -3.13 24.19
C MET A 149 -0.88 -1.77 24.20
N ASP A 150 -0.34 -0.80 23.46
CA ASP A 150 -1.19 0.22 22.82
C ASP A 150 -2.03 -0.50 21.75
N VAL A 151 -2.99 -1.31 22.21
CA VAL A 151 -3.98 -1.97 21.36
C VAL A 151 -4.72 -0.83 20.69
N PRO A 152 -4.70 -0.75 19.35
CA PRO A 152 -5.44 0.31 18.70
C PRO A 152 -6.90 0.20 19.11
N GLU A 153 -7.48 1.32 19.53
CA GLU A 153 -8.89 1.36 19.89
C GLU A 153 -9.74 0.95 18.68
N MET A 154 -9.32 1.35 17.48
CA MET A 154 -9.99 1.07 16.21
C MET A 154 -8.99 0.70 15.11
N VAL A 155 -9.45 -0.04 14.12
CA VAL A 155 -8.71 -0.32 12.88
C VAL A 155 -9.56 0.03 11.68
N CYS A 156 -8.91 0.39 10.57
CA CYS A 156 -9.56 0.76 9.30
C CYS A 156 -8.79 0.20 8.11
N LEU A 157 -9.51 -0.31 7.10
CA LEU A 157 -8.98 -0.65 5.78
C LEU A 157 -9.55 0.31 4.74
N THR A 158 -8.66 0.87 3.94
CA THR A 158 -9.02 1.69 2.78
C THR A 158 -8.48 1.03 1.51
N ALA A 159 -9.38 0.70 0.58
CA ALA A 159 -9.00 0.33 -0.78
C ALA A 159 -8.72 1.59 -1.59
N VAL A 160 -7.53 1.68 -2.17
CA VAL A 160 -7.09 2.79 -3.00
C VAL A 160 -6.94 2.29 -4.43
N GLN A 161 -7.58 2.97 -5.38
CA GLN A 161 -7.58 2.60 -6.80
C GLN A 161 -6.94 3.69 -7.66
N ASP A 162 -6.11 3.26 -8.59
CA ASP A 162 -5.57 4.05 -9.69
C ASP A 162 -5.71 3.28 -11.02
N GLY A 163 -5.10 3.79 -12.10
CA GLY A 163 -5.15 3.16 -13.42
C GLY A 163 -4.48 1.79 -13.54
N SER A 164 -3.76 1.33 -12.52
CA SER A 164 -3.11 0.01 -12.46
C SER A 164 -3.91 -1.06 -11.71
N GLY A 165 -4.90 -0.64 -10.91
CA GLY A 165 -5.74 -1.52 -10.10
C GLY A 165 -6.02 -0.92 -8.72
N SER A 166 -6.38 -1.78 -7.77
CA SER A 166 -6.70 -1.39 -6.40
C SER A 166 -5.91 -2.20 -5.38
N ILE A 167 -5.40 -1.51 -4.36
CA ILE A 167 -4.65 -2.08 -3.24
C ILE A 167 -5.30 -1.72 -1.91
N LEU A 168 -5.03 -2.50 -0.86
CA LEU A 168 -5.44 -2.17 0.50
C LEU A 168 -4.36 -1.43 1.26
N LEU A 169 -4.74 -0.32 1.89
CA LEU A 169 -3.98 0.32 2.95
C LEU A 169 -4.66 0.06 4.30
N GLY A 170 -3.88 -0.34 5.28
CA GLY A 170 -4.36 -0.63 6.62
C GLY A 170 -3.95 0.45 7.60
N TRP A 171 -4.84 0.73 8.54
CA TRP A 171 -4.66 1.75 9.55
C TRP A 171 -5.06 1.23 10.91
N SER A 172 -4.22 1.46 11.91
CA SER A 172 -4.56 1.33 13.32
C SER A 172 -4.76 2.72 13.89
N ALA A 173 -5.75 2.90 14.76
CA ALA A 173 -6.12 4.20 15.28
C ALA A 173 -6.26 4.19 16.80
N SER A 174 -5.68 5.22 17.42
CA SER A 174 -5.76 5.47 18.87
C SER A 174 -6.03 6.95 19.11
N ARG A 175 -6.62 7.29 20.26
CA ARG A 175 -6.86 8.70 20.63
C ARG A 175 -5.62 9.31 21.27
N ALA A 176 -5.18 10.46 20.76
CA ALA A 176 -4.14 11.29 21.36
C ALA A 176 -4.68 12.71 21.56
N GLY A 177 -4.75 13.18 22.81
CA GLY A 177 -5.28 14.51 23.13
C GLY A 177 -6.74 14.71 22.69
N GLY A 178 -7.56 13.65 22.77
CA GLY A 178 -8.97 13.68 22.37
C GLY A 178 -9.22 13.64 20.86
N LYS A 179 -8.19 13.46 20.04
CA LYS A 179 -8.31 13.32 18.58
C LYS A 179 -7.84 11.94 18.13
N TRP A 180 -8.46 11.43 17.07
CA TRP A 180 -8.00 10.20 16.43
C TRP A 180 -6.67 10.43 15.71
N THR A 181 -5.73 9.52 15.93
CA THR A 181 -4.47 9.46 15.19
C THR A 181 -4.28 8.08 14.59
N PHE A 182 -3.74 8.02 13.38
CA PHE A 182 -3.61 6.80 12.60
C PHE A 182 -2.15 6.38 12.46
N SER A 183 -1.91 5.08 12.51
CA SER A 183 -0.63 4.44 12.19
C SER A 183 -0.83 3.48 11.03
N ASN A 184 0.17 3.33 10.17
CA ASN A 184 0.11 2.31 9.13
C ASN A 184 0.07 0.91 9.75
N SER A 185 -0.79 0.06 9.20
CA SER A 185 -0.91 -1.36 9.53
C SER A 185 -0.74 -2.21 8.27
N SER A 186 -0.14 -3.38 8.44
CA SER A 186 0.13 -4.30 7.34
C SER A 186 -1.16 -4.88 6.75
N THR A 187 -1.23 -4.92 5.43
CA THR A 187 -2.34 -5.51 4.66
C THR A 187 -1.86 -6.65 3.78
N THR A 188 -2.80 -7.40 3.20
CA THR A 188 -2.47 -8.38 2.16
C THR A 188 -1.89 -7.67 0.93
N PRO A 189 -0.78 -8.13 0.33
CA PRO A 189 -0.17 -7.49 -0.85
C PRO A 189 -0.88 -7.86 -2.16
N ILE A 190 -2.18 -8.15 -2.11
CA ILE A 190 -2.97 -8.55 -3.28
C ILE A 190 -3.43 -7.27 -3.98
N VAL A 191 -3.45 -7.30 -5.32
CA VAL A 191 -4.02 -6.25 -6.17
C VAL A 191 -5.34 -6.78 -6.75
N ARG A 192 -6.41 -5.99 -6.68
CA ARG A 192 -7.69 -6.27 -7.38
C ARG A 192 -7.92 -5.28 -8.50
N ALA A 193 -8.91 -5.53 -9.36
CA ALA A 193 -9.17 -4.66 -10.49
C ALA A 193 -9.83 -3.34 -10.06
N LYS A 194 -10.75 -3.40 -9.09
CA LYS A 194 -11.52 -2.24 -8.63
C LYS A 194 -11.53 -2.11 -7.11
N ALA A 195 -11.77 -0.90 -6.60
CA ALA A 195 -11.84 -0.66 -5.16
C ALA A 195 -13.00 -1.42 -4.48
N ASN A 196 -14.15 -1.54 -5.14
CA ASN A 196 -15.32 -2.27 -4.61
C ASN A 196 -15.14 -3.79 -4.60
N ASP A 197 -14.16 -4.32 -5.33
CA ASP A 197 -13.83 -5.74 -5.24
C ASP A 197 -13.30 -6.08 -3.83
N TRP A 198 -12.91 -5.10 -3.01
CA TRP A 198 -12.46 -5.30 -1.63
C TRP A 198 -13.58 -5.25 -0.59
N ASP A 199 -14.82 -4.99 -1.00
CA ASP A 199 -15.97 -5.00 -0.09
C ASP A 199 -16.09 -6.37 0.59
N ASP A 200 -16.63 -6.37 1.81
CA ASP A 200 -16.82 -7.57 2.65
C ASP A 200 -15.54 -8.36 2.97
N ILE A 201 -14.34 -7.81 2.72
CA ILE A 201 -13.10 -8.47 3.15
C ILE A 201 -12.97 -8.53 4.68
N GLY A 202 -13.66 -7.64 5.40
CA GLY A 202 -13.62 -7.60 6.85
C GLY A 202 -12.20 -7.39 7.38
N MET A 203 -11.88 -8.01 8.52
CA MET A 203 -10.52 -7.98 9.07
C MET A 203 -9.50 -8.75 8.21
N LEU A 204 -9.94 -9.60 7.31
CA LEU A 204 -9.07 -10.47 6.51
C LEU A 204 -8.13 -9.69 5.57
N GLY A 205 -8.43 -8.41 5.31
CA GLY A 205 -7.56 -7.53 4.54
C GLY A 205 -6.30 -7.10 5.30
N PHE A 206 -6.28 -7.23 6.63
CA PHE A 206 -5.05 -7.08 7.40
C PHE A 206 -4.19 -8.32 7.24
N SER A 207 -2.88 -8.11 7.06
CA SER A 207 -1.94 -9.22 7.17
C SER A 207 -1.77 -9.55 8.65
N LEU A 208 -2.47 -10.58 9.12
CA LEU A 208 -2.25 -11.20 10.42
C LEU A 208 -0.90 -11.97 10.47
N GLY A 209 -0.18 -12.02 9.35
CA GLY A 209 1.16 -12.56 9.25
C GLY A 209 2.17 -11.69 9.96
N THR A 210 2.50 -12.11 11.18
CA THR A 210 3.87 -12.18 11.70
C THR A 210 4.79 -11.02 11.31
N GLY A 211 4.73 -9.95 12.11
CA GLY A 211 5.81 -8.98 12.33
C GLY A 211 6.69 -8.59 11.13
N LYS A 212 6.45 -7.39 10.61
CA LYS A 212 7.53 -6.53 10.09
C LYS A 212 8.39 -7.15 8.97
N LEU A 213 7.79 -7.52 7.84
CA LEU A 213 8.54 -7.88 6.62
C LEU A 213 8.19 -7.06 5.37
N ALA A 214 7.23 -6.13 5.43
CA ALA A 214 6.86 -5.32 4.26
C ALA A 214 7.59 -3.95 4.14
N SER A 215 8.57 -3.64 5.00
CA SER A 215 9.27 -2.33 4.97
C SER A 215 10.78 -2.40 4.71
N ALA A 216 11.32 -3.41 4.00
CA ALA A 216 12.77 -3.51 3.82
C ALA A 216 13.31 -3.88 2.42
N GLU A 217 12.52 -4.00 1.36
CA GLU A 217 13.06 -4.39 0.03
C GLU A 217 12.85 -3.38 -1.11
N GLY A 218 12.61 -2.09 -0.79
CA GLY A 218 12.58 -1.00 -1.78
C GLY A 218 13.84 -0.13 -1.86
N GLY A 219 14.83 -0.36 -0.98
CA GLY A 219 16.04 0.45 -0.88
C GLY A 219 17.18 -0.08 -1.76
N GLY A 220 17.02 0.03 -3.08
CA GLY A 220 18.12 -0.13 -4.01
C GLY A 220 19.16 0.97 -3.80
N SER A 221 20.10 0.73 -2.86
CA SER A 221 21.31 1.52 -2.68
C SER A 221 22.17 1.40 -3.94
N SER A 222 21.91 2.28 -4.91
CA SER A 222 22.87 2.58 -5.96
C SER A 222 23.97 3.41 -5.31
N SER A 223 25.06 2.74 -4.92
CA SER A 223 26.31 3.43 -4.59
C SER A 223 26.74 4.25 -5.80
N PRO A 224 26.89 5.59 -5.69
CA PRO A 224 27.62 6.33 -6.71
C PRO A 224 29.09 5.92 -6.60
N GLY A 225 29.63 5.42 -7.71
CA GLY A 225 31.05 5.13 -7.85
C GLY A 225 31.90 6.38 -7.56
N GLY A 226 32.46 6.43 -6.36
CA GLY A 226 33.53 7.35 -6.00
C GLY A 226 34.86 6.79 -6.46
N GLY A 227 35.21 7.10 -7.71
CA GLY A 227 36.57 6.91 -8.21
C GLY A 227 37.52 7.90 -7.57
N SER A 228 38.64 7.41 -7.03
CA SER A 228 39.79 8.23 -6.68
C SER A 228 41.08 7.43 -6.80
N GLY A 229 42.00 7.95 -7.63
CA GLY A 229 43.44 7.78 -7.47
C GLY A 229 44.12 6.64 -8.22
N GLY A 230 44.67 6.93 -9.40
CA GLY A 230 45.62 6.07 -10.08
C GLY A 230 46.29 6.77 -11.26
N GLY A 231 47.29 7.60 -10.97
CA GLY A 231 48.10 8.29 -11.99
C GLY A 231 49.02 7.35 -12.76
N GLY A 232 49.19 7.62 -14.06
CA GLY A 232 50.16 6.98 -14.95
C GLY A 232 50.20 7.69 -16.32
N PRO A 233 51.35 7.71 -17.03
CA PRO A 233 51.77 8.87 -17.82
C PRO A 233 51.34 8.89 -19.30
N GLN A 234 51.34 10.11 -19.84
CA GLN A 234 51.12 10.53 -21.23
C GLN A 234 51.83 9.69 -22.31
N LYS A 235 51.16 9.54 -23.46
CA LYS A 235 51.81 9.66 -24.79
C LYS A 235 50.94 10.46 -25.78
N PRO A 236 51.55 11.13 -26.78
CA PRO A 236 50.94 12.20 -27.55
C PRO A 236 50.54 11.81 -29.00
N ASN A 237 49.81 12.73 -29.64
CA ASN A 237 49.55 12.93 -31.07
C ASN A 237 48.54 12.02 -31.79
N SER A 238 47.46 12.64 -32.28
CA SER A 238 47.28 12.87 -33.73
C SER A 238 46.22 13.95 -34.02
N PRO A 239 46.47 14.86 -34.98
CA PRO A 239 45.51 15.86 -35.44
C PRO A 239 44.80 15.44 -36.73
N GLY A 240 43.57 15.90 -36.89
CA GLY A 240 42.79 15.80 -38.13
C GLY A 240 41.31 15.61 -37.78
N GLY A 241 40.35 16.41 -38.23
CA GLY A 241 40.32 17.34 -39.36
C GLY A 241 39.00 17.10 -40.08
N GLY A 242 38.22 18.17 -40.28
CA GLY A 242 37.00 18.19 -41.11
C GLY A 242 35.73 17.74 -40.38
N GLY A 243 34.58 18.40 -40.49
CA GLY A 243 34.13 19.37 -41.48
C GLY A 243 32.72 18.97 -41.95
N GLY A 244 31.76 19.90 -41.86
CA GLY A 244 30.41 19.81 -42.44
C GLY A 244 29.40 19.00 -41.63
N SER A 245 28.10 19.29 -41.60
CA SER A 245 27.27 20.45 -41.97
C SER A 245 25.88 20.16 -41.38
N PRO A 246 25.03 21.17 -41.14
CA PRO A 246 23.78 21.03 -40.44
C PRO A 246 22.64 20.64 -41.39
N SER A 247 21.77 19.75 -40.94
CA SER A 247 20.45 19.44 -41.52
C SER A 247 19.63 18.96 -40.32
N GLY A 248 18.57 19.60 -39.83
CA GLY A 248 17.47 20.35 -40.42
C GLY A 248 16.25 19.92 -39.58
N PRO A 249 15.35 20.82 -39.13
CA PRO A 249 14.26 20.43 -38.24
C PRO A 249 13.11 19.78 -39.02
N SER A 250 12.80 18.51 -38.72
CA SER A 250 11.54 17.88 -39.14
C SER A 250 10.38 18.44 -38.32
N THR A 251 9.59 19.31 -38.95
CA THR A 251 8.27 19.73 -38.49
C THR A 251 7.22 18.75 -38.99
N THR A 252 6.78 17.84 -38.13
CA THR A 252 5.55 17.06 -38.35
C THR A 252 4.50 17.54 -37.34
N PRO A 253 3.38 18.14 -37.77
CA PRO A 253 2.32 18.55 -36.86
C PRO A 253 1.53 17.34 -36.32
N PRO A 254 1.06 17.37 -35.07
CA PRO A 254 0.27 16.28 -34.50
C PRO A 254 -1.17 16.29 -35.02
N GLU A 255 -1.62 15.13 -35.53
CA GLU A 255 -3.03 14.86 -35.81
C GLU A 255 -3.85 14.89 -34.51
N GLY A 256 -4.83 15.80 -34.46
CA GLY A 256 -5.77 15.91 -33.35
C GLY A 256 -6.90 14.88 -33.42
N PRO A 257 -7.56 14.56 -32.28
CA PRO A 257 -8.64 13.59 -32.22
C PRO A 257 -9.93 14.12 -32.87
N THR A 258 -10.39 13.44 -33.92
CA THR A 258 -11.70 13.69 -34.55
C THR A 258 -12.84 13.18 -33.67
N LYS A 259 -13.65 14.10 -33.13
CA LYS A 259 -14.95 13.80 -32.49
C LYS A 259 -15.94 13.33 -33.55
N ARG A 260 -16.39 12.08 -33.46
CA ARG A 260 -17.60 11.58 -34.16
C ARG A 260 -18.79 11.72 -33.23
N THR A 261 -19.62 12.74 -33.43
CA THR A 261 -20.98 12.81 -32.90
C THR A 261 -21.95 12.22 -33.94
N PRO A 262 -22.76 11.22 -33.58
CA PRO A 262 -23.87 10.79 -34.44
C PRO A 262 -24.94 11.89 -34.48
N ALA A 263 -25.22 12.40 -35.68
CA ALA A 263 -26.39 13.22 -35.95
C ALA A 263 -27.60 12.29 -36.17
N GLY A 264 -28.52 12.27 -35.21
CA GLY A 264 -29.80 11.56 -35.39
C GLY A 264 -30.78 11.86 -34.24
N PRO A 265 -32.05 12.20 -34.53
CA PRO A 265 -33.06 12.41 -33.51
C PRO A 265 -33.46 11.08 -32.86
N VAL A 266 -33.32 11.00 -31.53
CA VAL A 266 -33.80 9.87 -30.72
C VAL A 266 -35.31 10.02 -30.52
N LYS A 267 -36.10 9.10 -31.07
CA LYS A 267 -37.54 8.98 -30.76
C LYS A 267 -37.70 8.24 -29.43
N ILE A 268 -38.29 8.90 -28.45
CA ILE A 268 -38.70 8.29 -27.16
C ILE A 268 -40.12 7.76 -27.33
N PRO A 269 -40.40 6.46 -27.08
CA PRO A 269 -41.75 5.94 -27.03
C PRO A 269 -42.51 6.54 -25.84
N GLY A 270 -43.63 7.22 -26.12
CA GLY A 270 -44.56 7.66 -25.10
C GLY A 270 -45.22 6.46 -24.43
N VAL A 271 -45.18 6.44 -23.10
CA VAL A 271 -45.91 5.49 -22.28
C VAL A 271 -47.32 6.05 -22.12
N GLY A 272 -48.31 5.33 -22.66
CA GLY A 272 -49.73 5.53 -22.36
C GLY A 272 -50.14 4.73 -21.13
#